data_AF-A0A963D028-F1
#
_entry.id   AF-A0A963D028-F1
#
_cell.length_a   1.000
_cell.length_b   1.000
_cell.length_c   1.000
_cell.angle_alpha   90.00
_cell.angle_beta   90.00
_cell.angle_gamma   90.00
#
_symmetry.space_group_name_H-M   'P 1'
#
loop_
_entity.id
_entity.type
_entity.pdbx_description
1 polymer ?
#
loop_
_entity_poly.entity_id
_entity_poly.type
_entity_poly.pdbx_seq_one_letter_code
_entity_poly.pdbx_strand_id
1 'polypeptide(L)'
;MSIHQLQIAFDAVQDRLVLRVATTANEEIRAHLTRRFVREIWPHLMRVLNGHLGGAMPSSGGPAADQARKNDGTFSEPFKDDKLTRPLGSSPLLVAECQIEAPSAGRCRLVLREPRERSLVLDLDKNLTEVFCSMLRAAVKVADWDLTLDYDAPTAAAGEPDDMLPKVLH
;
A
#
# COMPACT_ATOMS: atom_id res chain seq x y z
N MET A 1 7.84 -10.49 -6.19
CA MET A 1 8.87 -9.45 -6.38
C MET A 1 9.42 -9.07 -5.01
N SER A 2 10.73 -8.87 -4.86
CA SER A 2 11.33 -8.47 -3.57
C SER A 2 11.57 -6.96 -3.53
N ILE A 3 10.96 -6.28 -2.56
CA ILE A 3 11.01 -4.82 -2.41
C ILE A 3 12.27 -4.45 -1.61
N HIS A 4 13.08 -3.55 -2.16
CA HIS A 4 14.25 -2.98 -1.49
C HIS A 4 13.93 -1.63 -0.81
N GLN A 5 13.21 -0.75 -1.52
CA GLN A 5 12.76 0.54 -1.00
C GLN A 5 11.36 0.88 -1.50
N LEU A 6 10.62 1.66 -0.71
CA LEU A 6 9.28 2.14 -1.04
C LEU A 6 9.16 3.61 -0.63
N GLN A 7 8.60 4.44 -1.50
CA GLN A 7 8.35 5.85 -1.24
C GLN A 7 6.98 6.26 -1.77
N ILE A 8 6.27 7.11 -1.03
CA ILE A 8 5.05 7.77 -1.50
C ILE A 8 5.25 9.28 -1.34
N ALA A 9 5.09 10.03 -2.42
CA ALA A 9 5.21 11.49 -2.43
C ALA A 9 4.00 12.12 -3.12
N PHE A 10 3.65 13.35 -2.77
CA PHE A 10 2.60 14.10 -3.46
C PHE A 10 3.19 14.90 -4.64
N ASP A 11 2.60 14.75 -5.82
CA ASP A 11 2.81 15.60 -6.98
C ASP A 11 1.69 16.64 -7.06
N ALA A 12 2.02 17.88 -6.69
CA ALA A 12 1.08 19.00 -6.67
C ALA A 12 0.64 19.46 -8.06
N VAL A 13 1.43 19.22 -9.11
CA VAL A 13 1.08 19.63 -10.48
C VAL A 13 -0.02 18.74 -11.04
N GLN A 14 0.08 17.43 -10.75
CA GLN A 14 -0.90 16.46 -11.24
C GLN A 14 -2.04 16.16 -10.26
N ASP A 15 -1.97 16.69 -9.04
CA ASP A 15 -2.86 16.39 -7.91
C ASP A 15 -2.97 14.87 -7.64
N ARG A 16 -1.80 14.20 -7.55
CA ARG A 16 -1.70 12.73 -7.41
C ARG A 16 -0.58 12.35 -6.46
N LEU A 17 -0.70 11.19 -5.81
CA LEU A 17 0.44 10.59 -5.13
C LEU A 17 1.25 9.76 -6.11
N VAL A 18 2.56 9.80 -5.98
CA VAL A 18 3.53 8.98 -6.70
C VAL A 18 4.09 7.94 -5.76
N LEU A 19 3.69 6.69 -5.97
CA LEU A 19 4.31 5.51 -5.36
C LEU A 19 5.54 5.12 -6.18
N ARG A 20 6.69 4.99 -5.54
CA ARG A 20 7.94 4.52 -6.12
C ARG A 20 8.39 3.27 -5.38
N VAL A 21 8.74 2.24 -6.14
CA VAL A 21 9.17 0.94 -5.63
C VAL A 21 10.50 0.61 -6.28
N ALA A 22 11.55 0.51 -5.46
CA ALA A 22 12.82 -0.05 -5.88
C ALA A 22 12.86 -1.53 -5.51
N THR A 23 13.20 -2.39 -6.45
CA THR A 23 13.33 -3.84 -6.22
C THR A 23 14.78 -4.20 -5.90
N THR A 24 15.00 -5.38 -5.31
CA THR A 24 16.36 -5.92 -5.13
C THR A 24 17.07 -6.25 -6.46
N ALA A 25 16.35 -6.21 -7.59
CA ALA A 25 16.90 -6.39 -8.92
C ALA A 25 17.37 -5.08 -9.58
N ASN A 26 17.45 -3.98 -8.79
CA ASN A 26 17.73 -2.62 -9.28
C ASN A 26 16.72 -2.15 -10.32
N GLU A 27 15.45 -2.46 -10.12
CA GLU A 27 14.35 -1.97 -10.96
C GLU A 27 13.56 -0.91 -10.20
N GLU A 28 13.19 0.17 -10.88
CA GLU A 28 12.23 1.16 -10.40
C GLU A 28 10.88 0.96 -11.08
N ILE A 29 9.83 0.82 -10.28
CA ILE A 29 8.45 0.87 -10.73
C ILE A 29 7.76 2.06 -10.07
N ARG A 30 7.06 2.85 -10.87
CA ARG A 30 6.32 4.04 -10.40
C ARG A 30 4.84 3.92 -10.70
N ALA A 31 4.00 4.35 -9.77
CA ALA A 31 2.56 4.32 -9.91
C ALA A 31 1.92 5.61 -9.37
N HIS A 32 0.94 6.14 -10.09
CA HIS A 32 0.13 7.29 -9.67
C HIS A 32 -1.15 6.81 -9.00
N LEU A 33 -1.39 7.32 -7.80
CA LEU A 33 -2.61 7.11 -7.03
C LEU A 33 -3.39 8.43 -7.01
N THR A 34 -4.62 8.41 -7.50
CA THR A 34 -5.50 9.59 -7.47
C THR A 34 -6.16 9.75 -6.11
N ARG A 35 -6.63 10.95 -5.79
CA ARG A 35 -7.41 11.22 -4.57
C ARG A 35 -8.60 10.27 -4.42
N ARG A 36 -9.37 10.08 -5.51
CA ARG A 36 -10.54 9.18 -5.54
C ARG A 36 -10.11 7.74 -5.23
N PHE A 37 -9.06 7.27 -5.88
CA PHE A 37 -8.56 5.91 -5.70
C PHE A 37 -8.12 5.66 -4.26
N VAL A 38 -7.33 6.56 -3.67
CA VAL A 38 -6.86 6.42 -2.29
C VAL A 38 -8.02 6.33 -1.30
N ARG A 39 -9.04 7.17 -1.46
CA ARG A 39 -10.26 7.13 -0.64
C ARG A 39 -11.01 5.79 -0.76
N GLU A 40 -11.08 5.24 -1.97
CA GLU A 40 -11.78 3.98 -2.24
C GLU A 40 -11.03 2.77 -1.68
N ILE A 41 -9.70 2.69 -1.84
CA ILE A 41 -8.92 1.52 -1.41
C ILE A 41 -8.68 1.47 0.11
N TRP A 42 -8.69 2.61 0.80
CA TRP A 42 -8.38 2.71 2.23
C TRP A 42 -9.19 1.76 3.12
N PRO A 43 -10.54 1.71 3.07
CA PRO A 43 -11.31 0.80 3.91
C PRO A 43 -11.00 -0.68 3.66
N HIS A 44 -10.61 -1.05 2.43
CA HIS A 44 -10.21 -2.42 2.10
C HIS A 44 -8.83 -2.77 2.68
N LEU A 45 -7.89 -1.82 2.65
CA LEU A 45 -6.59 -1.97 3.33
C LEU A 45 -6.78 -2.16 4.84
N MET A 46 -7.64 -1.37 5.48
CA MET A 46 -7.91 -1.47 6.91
C MET A 46 -8.54 -2.82 7.29
N ARG A 47 -9.44 -3.35 6.46
CA ARG A 47 -10.02 -4.69 6.67
C ARG A 47 -8.95 -5.78 6.69
N VAL A 48 -7.99 -5.73 5.78
CA VAL A 48 -6.90 -6.72 5.72
C VAL A 48 -5.94 -6.53 6.88
N LEU A 49 -5.62 -5.28 7.23
CA LEU A 49 -4.73 -4.96 8.34
C LEU A 49 -5.30 -5.41 9.69
N ASN A 50 -6.57 -5.10 9.96
CA ASN A 50 -7.22 -5.40 11.24
C ASN A 50 -7.70 -6.86 11.33
N GLY A 51 -7.93 -7.53 10.19
CA GLY A 51 -8.37 -8.92 10.13
C GLY A 51 -7.23 -9.92 9.92
N HIS A 52 -6.75 -10.02 8.68
CA HIS A 52 -5.82 -11.09 8.24
C HIS A 52 -4.37 -10.89 8.67
N LEU A 53 -3.96 -9.64 8.94
CA LEU A 53 -2.65 -9.30 9.51
C LEU A 53 -2.71 -9.14 11.04
N GLY A 54 -3.92 -8.96 11.58
CA GLY A 54 -4.23 -8.83 13.00
C GLY A 54 -4.23 -10.18 13.73
N GLY A 55 -3.10 -10.87 13.76
CA GLY A 55 -2.89 -11.94 14.74
C GLY A 55 -2.94 -11.35 16.16
N ALA A 56 -4.01 -11.67 16.89
CA ALA A 56 -4.34 -11.34 18.28
C ALA A 56 -4.14 -9.86 18.70
N MET A 57 -5.25 -9.15 18.92
CA MET A 57 -5.28 -7.98 19.80
C MET A 57 -4.75 -8.40 21.19
N PRO A 58 -3.67 -7.82 21.75
CA PRO A 58 -3.58 -7.67 23.18
C PRO A 58 -4.33 -6.39 23.53
N SER A 59 -5.44 -6.55 24.24
CA SER A 59 -6.01 -5.50 25.07
C SER A 59 -4.89 -4.83 25.89
N SER A 60 -5.03 -3.52 26.06
CA SER A 60 -4.19 -2.62 26.83
C SER A 60 -3.58 -3.24 28.10
N GLY A 61 -2.26 -3.08 28.28
CA GLY A 61 -1.59 -3.16 29.59
C GLY A 61 -0.36 -4.08 29.68
N GLY A 62 0.84 -3.52 29.51
CA GLY A 62 2.09 -4.16 29.94
C GLY A 62 3.34 -3.50 29.34
N PRO A 63 4.34 -3.06 30.13
CA PRO A 63 5.58 -2.52 29.60
C PRO A 63 6.55 -3.65 29.22
N ALA A 64 7.40 -3.35 28.23
CA ALA A 64 8.56 -4.11 27.77
C ALA A 64 8.30 -5.32 26.84
N ALA A 65 8.58 -5.11 25.55
CA ALA A 65 9.66 -5.86 24.88
C ALA A 65 9.98 -5.16 23.55
N ASP A 66 11.04 -4.36 23.61
CA ASP A 66 11.81 -3.88 22.48
C ASP A 66 12.24 -5.08 21.61
N GLN A 67 11.51 -5.34 20.54
CA GLN A 67 11.97 -6.18 19.43
C GLN A 67 11.89 -5.33 18.17
N ALA A 68 12.83 -4.38 18.06
CA ALA A 68 13.30 -3.84 16.80
C ALA A 68 13.79 -5.00 15.91
N ARG A 69 12.86 -5.67 15.23
CA ARG A 69 13.17 -6.53 14.11
C ARG A 69 13.64 -5.62 12.99
N LYS A 70 14.94 -5.69 12.71
CA LYS A 70 15.59 -5.01 11.61
C LYS A 70 14.85 -5.35 10.32
N ASN A 71 14.10 -4.39 9.79
CA ASN A 71 13.85 -4.35 8.37
C ASN A 71 15.21 -4.07 7.74
N ASP A 72 15.79 -5.04 7.02
CA ASP A 72 16.94 -4.80 6.13
C ASP A 72 16.55 -3.90 4.92
N GLY A 73 15.31 -3.40 4.89
CA GLY A 73 14.85 -2.41 3.94
C GLY A 73 14.99 -0.99 4.50
N THR A 74 15.69 -0.19 3.73
CA THR A 74 15.83 1.25 3.88
C THR A 74 14.49 1.95 3.55
N PHE A 75 13.47 1.77 4.39
CA PHE A 75 12.17 2.42 4.17
C PHE A 75 12.08 3.83 4.77
N SER A 76 13.09 4.21 5.55
CA SER A 76 13.20 5.54 6.19
C SER A 76 14.33 6.41 5.63
N GLU A 77 15.28 5.86 4.85
CA GLU A 77 16.30 6.71 4.19
C GLU A 77 15.72 7.28 2.87
N PRO A 78 16.30 8.37 2.33
CA PRO A 78 15.94 8.86 1.00
C PRO A 78 15.99 7.76 -0.07
N PHE A 79 15.00 7.80 -0.97
CA PHE A 79 14.92 6.91 -2.11
C PHE A 79 16.16 7.08 -2.99
N LYS A 80 16.88 5.98 -3.24
CA LYS A 80 18.14 5.99 -4.01
C LYS A 80 17.83 5.69 -5.48
N ASP A 81 18.17 6.63 -6.36
CA ASP A 81 17.88 6.58 -7.80
C ASP A 81 19.01 5.97 -8.66
N ASP A 82 20.09 5.48 -8.03
CA ASP A 82 21.32 5.16 -8.77
C ASP A 82 21.17 3.85 -9.58
N LYS A 83 21.30 3.97 -10.91
CA LYS A 83 21.29 2.88 -11.90
C LYS A 83 20.05 1.97 -11.90
N LEU A 84 18.87 2.51 -11.57
CA LEU A 84 17.63 1.74 -11.65
C LEU A 84 17.15 1.59 -13.10
N THR A 85 16.86 0.35 -13.50
CA THR A 85 16.17 0.06 -14.77
C THR A 85 14.66 0.24 -14.60
N ARG A 86 13.93 0.54 -15.67
CA ARG A 86 12.48 0.81 -15.62
C ARG A 86 11.72 -0.19 -16.48
N PRO A 87 11.45 -1.41 -15.96
CA PRO A 87 10.86 -2.49 -16.76
C PRO A 87 9.44 -2.16 -17.25
N LEU A 88 8.71 -1.32 -16.51
CA LEU A 88 7.36 -0.86 -16.89
C LEU A 88 7.36 0.49 -17.62
N GLY A 89 8.53 0.90 -18.13
CA GLY A 89 8.73 2.14 -18.86
C GLY A 89 8.95 3.37 -17.97
N SER A 90 9.25 4.49 -18.61
CA SER A 90 9.55 5.75 -17.93
C SER A 90 8.30 6.44 -17.38
N SER A 91 7.12 6.21 -17.96
CA SER A 91 5.87 6.77 -17.46
C SER A 91 5.37 5.98 -16.23
N PRO A 92 4.99 6.64 -15.13
CA PRO A 92 4.31 5.97 -14.02
C PRO A 92 3.01 5.28 -14.48
N LEU A 93 2.65 4.16 -13.83
CA LEU A 93 1.38 3.47 -14.02
C LEU A 93 0.26 4.32 -13.46
N LEU A 94 -0.78 4.64 -14.23
CA LEU A 94 -1.97 5.25 -13.66
C LEU A 94 -2.87 4.15 -13.08
N VAL A 95 -2.87 4.03 -11.76
CA VAL A 95 -3.63 2.96 -11.12
C VAL A 95 -5.13 3.29 -11.19
N ALA A 96 -5.89 2.35 -11.75
CA ALA A 96 -7.35 2.42 -11.78
C ALA A 96 -8.00 1.31 -10.96
N GLU A 97 -7.35 0.15 -10.85
CA GLU A 97 -7.87 -0.98 -10.09
C GLU A 97 -6.87 -1.44 -9.03
N CYS A 98 -7.40 -1.82 -7.86
CA CYS A 98 -6.64 -2.47 -6.80
C CYS A 98 -7.34 -3.77 -6.42
N GLN A 99 -6.61 -4.88 -6.48
CA GLN A 99 -7.01 -6.11 -5.84
C GLN A 99 -6.13 -6.34 -4.61
N ILE A 100 -6.77 -6.48 -3.45
CA ILE A 100 -6.10 -6.70 -2.17
C ILE A 100 -6.38 -8.14 -1.76
N GLU A 101 -5.32 -8.93 -1.62
CA GLU A 101 -5.39 -10.35 -1.24
C GLU A 101 -4.62 -10.59 0.05
N ALA A 102 -5.07 -11.55 0.85
CA ALA A 102 -4.33 -12.09 1.99
C ALA A 102 -3.90 -13.53 1.67
N PRO A 103 -2.84 -13.73 0.86
CA PRO A 103 -2.47 -15.06 0.36
C PRO A 103 -2.03 -16.03 1.46
N SER A 104 -1.59 -15.51 2.61
CA SER A 104 -1.28 -16.28 3.81
C SER A 104 -1.35 -15.37 5.05
N ALA A 105 -1.35 -15.98 6.24
CA ALA A 105 -1.38 -15.24 7.50
C ALA A 105 -0.20 -14.25 7.61
N GLY A 106 -0.50 -12.98 7.94
CA GLY A 106 0.54 -11.95 8.06
C GLY A 106 1.12 -11.46 6.72
N ARG A 107 0.52 -11.83 5.57
CA ARG A 107 0.90 -11.33 4.25
C ARG A 107 -0.28 -10.60 3.58
N CYS A 108 0.03 -9.47 2.94
CA CYS A 108 -0.89 -8.69 2.14
C CYS A 108 -0.31 -8.55 0.73
N ARG A 109 -1.07 -8.93 -0.28
CA ARG A 109 -0.71 -8.71 -1.68
C ARG A 109 -1.58 -7.62 -2.27
N LEU A 110 -0.95 -6.59 -2.81
CA LEU A 110 -1.61 -5.53 -3.58
C LEU A 110 -1.32 -5.76 -5.06
N VAL A 111 -2.37 -5.91 -5.87
CA VAL A 111 -2.28 -5.95 -7.32
C VAL A 111 -2.89 -4.67 -7.86
N LEU A 112 -2.03 -3.74 -8.25
CA LEU A 112 -2.40 -2.45 -8.82
C LEU A 112 -2.40 -2.57 -10.34
N ARG A 113 -3.51 -2.25 -11.00
CA ARG A 113 -3.62 -2.35 -12.47
C ARG A 113 -3.94 -1.00 -13.09
N GLU A 114 -3.29 -0.74 -14.21
CA GLU A 114 -3.66 0.31 -15.15
C GLU A 114 -4.66 -0.28 -16.16
N PRO A 115 -5.73 0.44 -16.55
CA PRO A 115 -6.67 -0.05 -17.54
C PRO A 115 -5.90 -0.30 -18.84
N ARG A 116 -5.76 -1.59 -19.19
CA ARG A 116 -5.38 -2.17 -20.48
C ARG A 116 -3.99 -2.77 -20.64
N GLU A 117 -3.00 -2.58 -19.77
CA GLU A 117 -1.67 -3.20 -20.02
C GLU A 117 -0.85 -3.53 -18.76
N ARG A 118 -0.53 -2.52 -17.94
CA ARG A 118 0.50 -2.66 -16.91
C ARG A 118 -0.09 -2.99 -15.55
N SER A 119 0.58 -3.88 -14.83
CA SER A 119 0.25 -4.20 -13.44
C SER A 119 1.48 -4.20 -12.56
N LEU A 120 1.31 -3.75 -11.32
CA LEU A 120 2.30 -3.81 -10.25
C LEU A 120 1.77 -4.73 -9.14
N VAL A 121 2.54 -5.76 -8.81
CA VAL A 121 2.24 -6.67 -7.69
C VAL A 121 3.19 -6.40 -6.55
N LEU A 122 2.66 -6.07 -5.38
CA LEU A 122 3.40 -5.83 -4.15
C LEU A 122 3.04 -6.89 -3.13
N ASP A 123 4.01 -7.71 -2.72
CA ASP A 123 3.85 -8.67 -1.63
C ASP A 123 4.42 -8.06 -0.34
N LEU A 124 3.55 -7.57 0.52
CA LEU A 124 3.89 -6.91 1.79
C LEU A 124 3.73 -7.92 2.95
N ASP A 125 4.65 -7.92 3.91
CA ASP A 125 4.36 -8.50 5.22
C ASP A 125 3.56 -7.51 6.07
N LYS A 126 3.17 -7.95 7.27
CA LYS A 126 2.47 -7.11 8.25
C LYS A 126 3.16 -5.76 8.48
N ASN A 127 4.47 -5.78 8.76
CA ASN A 127 5.21 -4.57 9.09
C ASN A 127 5.26 -3.60 7.91
N LEU A 128 5.56 -4.11 6.71
CA LEU A 128 5.60 -3.29 5.50
C LEU A 128 4.21 -2.78 5.11
N THR A 129 3.14 -3.51 5.46
CA THR A 129 1.77 -3.03 5.27
C THR A 129 1.45 -1.85 6.20
N GLU A 130 1.86 -1.92 7.48
CA GLU A 130 1.73 -0.81 8.44
C GLU A 130 2.54 0.42 7.99
N VAL A 131 3.77 0.21 7.53
CA VAL A 131 4.64 1.26 6.98
C VAL A 131 4.01 1.89 5.73
N PHE A 132 3.51 1.09 4.80
CA PHE A 132 2.82 1.56 3.59
C PHE A 132 1.60 2.42 3.95
N CYS A 133 0.77 1.97 4.89
CA CYS A 133 -0.38 2.74 5.35
C CYS A 133 0.03 4.07 5.99
N SER A 134 1.07 4.07 6.83
CA SER A 134 1.61 5.28 7.43
C SER A 134 2.13 6.28 6.38
N MET A 135 2.90 5.81 5.40
CA MET A 135 3.40 6.62 4.27
C MET A 135 2.24 7.22 3.46
N LEU A 136 1.20 6.43 3.20
CA LEU A 136 0.03 6.89 2.46
C LEU A 136 -0.70 8.00 3.22
N ARG A 137 -0.92 7.83 4.53
CA ARG A 137 -1.51 8.87 5.41
C ARG A 137 -0.68 10.14 5.43
N ALA A 138 0.64 10.02 5.58
CA ALA A 138 1.54 11.17 5.57
C ALA A 138 1.47 11.93 4.25
N ALA A 139 1.48 11.23 3.11
CA ALA A 139 1.40 11.84 1.79
C ALA A 139 0.03 12.51 1.55
N VAL A 140 -1.07 11.91 2.00
CA VAL A 140 -2.42 12.50 1.91
C VAL A 140 -2.54 13.77 2.76
N LYS A 141 -1.90 13.81 3.93
CA LYS A 141 -1.84 15.02 4.76
C LYS A 141 -1.07 16.15 4.06
N VAL A 142 0.04 15.82 3.39
CA VAL A 142 0.80 16.80 2.58
C VAL A 142 -0.01 17.27 1.37
N ALA A 143 -0.79 16.37 0.76
CA ALA A 143 -1.66 16.69 -0.37
C ALA A 143 -2.86 17.57 -0.01
N ASP A 144 -3.14 17.76 1.28
CA ASP A 144 -4.29 18.52 1.79
C ASP A 144 -5.61 18.11 1.15
N TRP A 145 -5.79 16.81 0.94
CA TRP A 145 -6.97 16.27 0.27
C TRP A 145 -8.21 16.20 1.14
N ASP A 146 -8.16 16.68 2.39
CA ASP A 146 -9.25 16.57 3.37
C ASP A 146 -9.85 15.15 3.43
N LEU A 147 -8.96 14.14 3.40
CA LEU A 147 -9.33 12.73 3.51
C LEU A 147 -8.98 12.22 4.91
N THR A 148 -9.97 11.71 5.62
CA THR A 148 -9.77 11.07 6.92
C THR A 148 -9.41 9.60 6.71
N LEU A 149 -8.12 9.30 6.81
CA LEU A 149 -7.58 7.96 6.70
C LEU A 149 -7.34 7.37 8.10
N ASP A 150 -8.41 6.91 8.75
CA ASP A 150 -8.35 6.32 10.10
C ASP A 150 -8.12 4.82 10.06
N TYR A 151 -7.34 4.31 11.01
CA TYR A 151 -7.08 2.87 11.15
C TYR A 151 -8.30 2.10 11.67
N ASP A 152 -9.17 2.77 12.43
CA ASP A 152 -10.35 2.19 13.08
C ASP A 152 -11.67 2.52 12.37
N ALA A 153 -11.62 3.05 11.14
CA ALA A 153 -12.83 3.43 10.42
C ALA A 153 -13.76 2.20 10.32
N PRO A 154 -14.97 2.25 10.92
CA PRO A 154 -15.92 1.16 10.80
C PRO A 154 -16.23 1.00 9.32
N THR A 155 -15.95 -0.20 8.79
CA THR A 155 -16.47 -0.60 7.48
C THR A 155 -17.98 -0.35 7.55
N ALA A 156 -18.48 0.63 6.78
CA ALA A 156 -19.89 0.65 6.45
C ALA A 156 -20.19 -0.73 5.85
N ALA A 157 -20.97 -1.51 6.60
CA ALA A 157 -21.22 -2.91 6.34
C ALA A 157 -21.56 -3.10 4.86
N ALA A 158 -20.64 -3.69 4.10
CA ALA A 158 -21.02 -4.41 2.91
C ALA A 158 -21.88 -5.57 3.44
N GLY A 159 -23.18 -5.48 3.20
CA GLY A 159 -24.14 -6.49 3.62
C GLY A 159 -23.70 -7.87 3.16
N GLU A 160 -23.81 -8.81 4.10
CA GLU A 160 -23.88 -10.26 4.02
C GLU A 160 -22.92 -11.05 3.10
N PRO A 161 -22.45 -12.23 3.56
CA PRO A 161 -21.59 -13.09 2.78
C PRO A 161 -22.47 -13.87 1.80
N ASP A 162 -22.55 -13.41 0.55
CA ASP A 162 -23.07 -14.24 -0.54
C ASP A 162 -22.07 -14.31 -1.69
N ASP A 163 -21.58 -15.53 -1.82
CA ASP A 163 -20.99 -16.21 -2.95
C ASP A 163 -19.69 -15.72 -3.63
N MET A 164 -18.87 -16.72 -3.94
CA MET A 164 -17.51 -16.65 -4.46
C MET A 164 -17.45 -16.18 -5.92
N LEU A 165 -17.55 -14.86 -6.17
CA LEU A 165 -17.22 -14.29 -7.47
C LEU A 165 -16.24 -13.12 -7.36
N PRO A 166 -15.23 -13.02 -8.25
CA PRO A 166 -14.25 -11.94 -8.21
C PRO A 166 -14.96 -10.62 -8.49
N LYS A 167 -15.09 -9.77 -7.47
CA LYS A 167 -15.56 -8.39 -7.63
C LYS A 167 -14.48 -7.58 -8.34
N VAL A 168 -14.63 -7.42 -9.66
CA VAL A 168 -13.95 -6.39 -10.44
C VAL A 168 -14.64 -5.06 -10.14
N LEU A 169 -13.91 -4.12 -9.54
CA LEU A 169 -14.40 -2.76 -9.30
C LEU A 169 -14.09 -1.92 -10.55
N HIS A 170 -15.13 -1.48 -11.26
CA HIS A 170 -15.08 -0.57 -12.41
C HIS A 170 -15.05 0.90 -12.00
#